data_AF-A0A7C1IG41-F1
#
_entry.id   AF-A0A7C1IG41-F1
#
_cell.length_a   1.000
_cell.length_b   1.000
_cell.length_c   1.000
_cell.angle_alpha   90.00
_cell.angle_beta   90.00
_cell.angle_gamma   90.00
#
_symmetry.space_group_name_H-M   'P 1'
#
loop_
_entity.id
_entity.type
_entity.pdbx_description
1 polymer ?
#
loop_
_entity_poly.entity_id
_entity_poly.type
_entity_poly.pdbx_seq_one_letter_code
_entity_poly.pdbx_strand_id
1 'polypeptide(L)'
;DIPLEPYTIKTDMSPEEIVNIFNKSLKTVPYAVGINNHQGSLATENRWLMSIVLDLAAKNGFYFVDSRTSPDTVGLDTARTMGIASNWRNIFIDNEKDVDYNKGQLEQAKSVAAKRGYAIAIGHDSKTTYEALVKYMPEFESMGYEFVYASELMFLR
;
A
#
# COMPACT_ATOMS: atom_id res chain seq x y z
N ASP A 1 15.42 10.15 13.22
CA ASP A 1 15.21 9.21 12.10
C ASP A 1 14.87 7.83 12.61
N ILE A 2 13.79 7.24 12.09
CA ILE A 2 13.47 5.84 12.32
C ILE A 2 14.51 5.01 11.55
N PRO A 3 15.18 4.03 12.19
CA PRO A 3 16.18 3.22 11.49
C PRO A 3 15.51 2.45 10.35
N LEU A 4 16.26 2.27 9.26
CA LEU A 4 15.83 1.43 8.16
C LEU A 4 15.70 -0.02 8.61
N GLU A 5 14.69 -0.71 8.07
CA GLU A 5 14.47 -2.12 8.34
C GLU A 5 15.57 -2.99 7.71
N PRO A 6 15.85 -4.20 8.26
CA PRO A 6 16.92 -5.06 7.78
C PRO A 6 16.87 -5.41 6.28
N TYR A 7 15.67 -5.45 5.69
CA TYR A 7 15.44 -5.79 4.29
C TYR A 7 14.98 -4.59 3.46
N THR A 8 15.50 -3.40 3.78
CA THR A 8 15.23 -2.19 3.00
C THR A 8 15.93 -2.24 1.64
N ILE A 9 15.16 -2.08 0.56
CA ILE A 9 15.66 -1.90 -0.80
C ILE A 9 16.06 -0.43 -1.00
N LYS A 10 17.26 -0.18 -1.52
CA LYS A 10 17.84 1.17 -1.72
C LYS A 10 18.17 1.43 -3.18
N THR A 11 18.32 2.71 -3.52
CA THR A 11 18.57 3.19 -4.90
C THR A 11 20.00 2.97 -5.39
N ASP A 12 20.94 2.71 -4.48
CA ASP A 12 22.36 2.47 -4.76
C ASP A 12 22.73 0.97 -4.84
N MET A 13 21.75 0.08 -4.64
CA MET A 13 21.94 -1.36 -4.70
C MET A 13 22.07 -1.86 -6.14
N SER A 14 22.88 -2.90 -6.33
CA SER A 14 22.90 -3.67 -7.57
C SER A 14 21.60 -4.47 -7.76
N PRO A 15 21.27 -4.87 -9.01
CA PRO A 15 20.12 -5.75 -9.27
C PRO A 15 20.15 -7.05 -8.44
N GLU A 16 21.33 -7.65 -8.23
CA GLU A 16 21.45 -8.88 -7.46
C GLU A 16 21.08 -8.70 -5.99
N GLU A 17 21.51 -7.58 -5.38
CA GLU A 17 21.14 -7.22 -4.00
C GLU A 17 19.63 -7.00 -3.86
N ILE A 18 19.03 -6.28 -4.81
CA ILE A 18 17.57 -6.03 -4.85
C ILE A 18 16.81 -7.37 -4.92
N VAL A 19 17.19 -8.26 -5.83
CA VAL A 19 16.59 -9.59 -5.99
C VAL A 19 16.75 -10.42 -4.72
N ASN A 20 17.93 -10.42 -4.11
CA ASN A 20 18.21 -11.18 -2.89
C ASN A 20 17.35 -10.68 -1.71
N ILE A 21 17.26 -9.36 -1.53
CA ILE A 21 16.43 -8.75 -0.49
C ILE A 21 14.95 -9.05 -0.73
N PHE A 22 14.46 -8.87 -1.95
CA PHE A 22 13.08 -9.18 -2.31
C PHE A 22 12.72 -10.63 -1.98
N ASN A 23 13.54 -11.58 -2.42
CA ASN A 23 13.32 -13.01 -2.16
C ASN A 23 13.39 -13.36 -0.67
N LYS A 24 14.24 -12.69 0.12
CA LYS A 24 14.28 -12.86 1.58
C LYS A 24 13.00 -12.34 2.23
N SER A 25 12.51 -11.17 1.80
CA SER A 25 11.25 -10.60 2.29
C SER A 25 10.06 -11.49 1.94
N LEU A 26 10.01 -12.11 0.77
CA LEU A 26 8.91 -13.03 0.43
C LEU A 26 8.87 -14.27 1.33
N LYS A 27 10.03 -14.76 1.78
CA LYS A 27 10.08 -15.91 2.70
C LYS A 27 9.48 -15.61 4.07
N THR A 28 9.36 -14.35 4.47
CA THR A 28 8.72 -13.97 5.74
C THR A 28 7.21 -13.90 5.63
N VAL A 29 6.65 -13.89 4.40
CA VAL A 29 5.20 -13.81 4.13
C VAL A 29 4.81 -14.83 3.04
N PRO A 30 4.76 -16.14 3.36
CA PRO A 30 4.66 -17.21 2.36
C PRO A 30 3.36 -17.25 1.55
N TYR A 31 2.32 -16.51 1.98
CA TYR A 31 1.01 -16.45 1.32
C TYR A 31 0.73 -15.09 0.68
N ALA A 32 1.76 -14.27 0.46
CA ALA A 32 1.60 -12.98 -0.20
C ALA A 32 1.00 -13.16 -1.60
N VAL A 33 0.07 -12.27 -1.96
CA VAL A 33 -0.56 -12.19 -3.30
C VAL A 33 -0.33 -10.83 -3.96
N GLY A 34 0.39 -9.95 -3.27
CA GLY A 34 0.60 -8.57 -3.66
C GLY A 34 1.69 -7.93 -2.80
N ILE A 35 2.19 -6.78 -3.25
CA ILE A 35 3.18 -5.98 -2.53
C ILE A 35 2.71 -4.54 -2.38
N ASN A 36 3.23 -3.86 -1.38
CA ASN A 36 3.03 -2.44 -1.11
C ASN A 36 4.36 -1.84 -0.62
N ASN A 37 4.59 -0.54 -0.85
CA ASN A 37 5.79 0.12 -0.36
C ASN A 37 5.59 0.65 1.08
N HIS A 38 6.51 0.28 1.97
CA HIS A 38 6.69 0.90 3.28
C HIS A 38 7.76 2.00 3.17
N GLN A 39 7.46 3.22 3.63
CA GLN A 39 8.28 4.41 3.36
C GLN A 39 8.64 4.52 1.87
N GLY A 40 9.93 4.63 1.55
CA GLY A 40 10.43 4.42 0.20
C GLY A 40 10.29 5.60 -0.74
N SER A 41 10.12 6.84 -0.27
CA SER A 41 9.98 8.03 -1.13
C SER A 41 11.07 8.09 -2.22
N LEU A 42 12.35 7.95 -1.84
CA LEU A 42 13.46 7.91 -2.79
C LEU A 42 13.41 6.71 -3.75
N ALA A 43 12.93 5.56 -3.27
CA ALA A 43 12.87 4.34 -4.06
C ALA A 43 11.73 4.41 -5.09
N THR A 44 10.57 4.91 -4.68
CA THR A 44 9.37 4.99 -5.52
C THR A 44 9.45 6.11 -6.56
N GLU A 45 10.30 7.12 -6.35
CA GLU A 45 10.67 8.13 -7.36
C GLU A 45 11.67 7.60 -8.41
N ASN A 46 12.39 6.52 -8.10
CA ASN A 46 13.40 5.96 -8.99
C ASN A 46 12.80 4.91 -9.94
N ARG A 47 12.60 5.30 -11.20
CA ARG A 47 12.00 4.41 -12.22
C ARG A 47 12.81 3.15 -12.50
N TRP A 48 14.14 3.22 -12.48
CA TRP A 48 14.99 2.05 -12.69
C TRP A 48 14.77 1.02 -11.58
N LEU A 49 14.81 1.47 -10.33
CA LEU A 49 14.59 0.60 -9.17
C LEU A 49 13.17 0.02 -9.16
N MET A 50 12.16 0.87 -9.37
CA MET A 50 10.77 0.41 -9.41
C MET A 50 10.53 -0.61 -10.51
N SER A 51 11.17 -0.45 -11.68
CA SER A 51 11.05 -1.44 -12.77
C SER A 51 11.58 -2.81 -12.35
N ILE A 52 12.69 -2.87 -11.61
CA ILE A 52 13.25 -4.14 -11.11
C ILE A 52 12.31 -4.77 -10.07
N VAL A 53 11.86 -4.01 -9.08
CA VAL A 53 10.97 -4.52 -8.01
C VAL A 53 9.63 -4.98 -8.57
N LEU A 54 9.07 -4.23 -9.52
CA LEU A 54 7.80 -4.56 -10.16
C LEU A 54 7.93 -5.75 -11.13
N ASP A 55 9.07 -5.92 -11.80
CA ASP A 55 9.33 -7.13 -12.59
C ASP A 55 9.37 -8.37 -11.70
N LEU A 56 9.99 -8.25 -10.52
CA LEU A 56 9.98 -9.33 -9.52
C LEU A 56 8.56 -9.60 -9.01
N ALA A 57 7.76 -8.57 -8.74
CA ALA A 57 6.36 -8.74 -8.37
C ALA A 57 5.56 -9.44 -9.48
N ALA A 58 5.72 -9.02 -10.73
CA ALA A 58 5.05 -9.60 -11.89
C ALA A 58 5.39 -11.09 -12.06
N LYS A 59 6.67 -11.46 -11.92
CA LYS A 59 7.12 -12.86 -11.97
C LYS A 59 6.50 -13.76 -10.90
N ASN A 60 6.05 -13.18 -9.79
CA ASN A 60 5.34 -13.88 -8.72
C ASN A 60 3.81 -13.75 -8.84
N GLY A 61 3.28 -13.12 -9.89
CA GLY A 61 1.85 -12.91 -10.08
C GLY A 61 1.24 -11.91 -9.10
N PHE A 62 2.06 -11.02 -8.51
CA PHE A 62 1.62 -10.09 -7.47
C PHE A 62 1.05 -8.80 -8.03
N TYR A 63 0.02 -8.28 -7.37
CA TYR A 63 -0.43 -6.90 -7.56
C TYR A 63 0.45 -5.91 -6.79
N PHE A 64 0.35 -4.63 -7.12
CA PHE A 64 1.06 -3.55 -6.43
C PHE A 64 0.10 -2.47 -5.91
N VAL A 65 0.16 -2.19 -4.61
CA VAL A 65 -0.46 -1.00 -4.02
C VAL A 65 0.62 0.06 -3.85
N ASP A 66 0.43 1.24 -4.41
CA ASP A 66 1.31 2.40 -4.15
C ASP A 66 0.80 3.15 -2.91
N SER A 67 1.59 3.14 -1.83
CA SER A 67 1.30 3.91 -0.61
C SER A 67 1.36 5.42 -0.83
N ARG A 68 2.01 5.85 -1.92
CA ARG A 68 2.19 7.25 -2.32
C ARG A 68 2.77 8.08 -1.18
N THR A 69 3.90 7.61 -0.66
CA THR A 69 4.73 8.26 0.37
C THR A 69 5.53 9.45 -0.16
N SER A 70 5.54 9.62 -1.49
CA SER A 70 5.99 10.82 -2.20
C SER A 70 4.93 11.23 -3.23
N PRO A 71 4.70 12.53 -3.46
CA PRO A 71 3.91 13.00 -4.59
C PRO A 71 4.53 12.63 -5.95
N ASP A 72 5.86 12.42 -5.98
CA ASP A 72 6.66 12.18 -7.19
C ASP A 72 6.88 10.68 -7.47
N THR A 73 6.19 9.79 -6.76
CA THR A 73 6.24 8.35 -7.02
C THR A 73 5.93 8.05 -8.49
N VAL A 74 6.78 7.23 -9.11
CA VAL A 74 6.55 6.63 -10.43
C VAL A 74 6.02 5.19 -10.32
N GLY A 75 5.78 4.71 -9.09
CA GLY A 75 5.47 3.30 -8.81
C GLY A 75 4.22 2.83 -9.53
N LEU A 76 3.08 3.49 -9.30
CA LEU A 76 1.83 3.16 -9.96
C LEU A 76 1.92 3.22 -11.50
N ASP A 77 2.46 4.30 -12.06
CA ASP A 77 2.58 4.49 -13.51
C ASP A 77 3.44 3.39 -14.16
N THR A 78 4.55 3.05 -13.51
CA THR A 78 5.43 1.96 -13.94
C THR A 78 4.70 0.62 -13.88
N ALA A 79 4.00 0.31 -12.78
CA ALA A 79 3.24 -0.92 -12.62
C ALA A 79 2.18 -1.09 -13.72
N ARG A 80 1.42 -0.02 -14.00
CA ARG A 80 0.40 -0.02 -15.06
C ARG A 80 1.00 -0.20 -16.46
N THR A 81 2.12 0.46 -16.75
CA THR A 81 2.84 0.30 -18.02
C THR A 81 3.32 -1.14 -18.23
N MET A 82 3.70 -1.82 -17.14
CA MET A 82 4.10 -3.23 -17.15
C MET A 82 2.92 -4.21 -17.14
N GLY A 83 1.67 -3.73 -17.14
CA GLY A 83 0.47 -4.57 -17.10
C GLY A 83 0.18 -5.20 -15.74
N ILE A 84 0.80 -4.69 -14.67
CA ILE A 84 0.63 -5.20 -13.31
C ILE A 84 -0.63 -4.59 -12.70
N ALA A 85 -1.50 -5.44 -12.14
CA ALA A 85 -2.67 -5.02 -11.38
C ALA A 85 -2.23 -4.09 -10.25
N SER A 86 -2.73 -2.85 -10.23
CA SER A 86 -2.21 -1.83 -9.33
C SER A 86 -3.16 -0.67 -9.08
N ASN A 87 -3.13 -0.19 -7.83
CA ASN A 87 -3.89 0.96 -7.38
C ASN A 87 -3.11 1.73 -6.31
N TRP A 88 -3.64 2.86 -5.84
CA TRP A 88 -2.96 3.70 -4.86
C TRP A 88 -3.80 3.97 -3.62
N ARG A 89 -3.12 4.26 -2.53
CA ARG A 89 -3.73 4.69 -1.27
C ARG A 89 -4.38 6.08 -1.40
N ASN A 90 -5.65 6.18 -1.04
CA ASN A 90 -6.36 7.47 -0.92
C ASN A 90 -6.10 8.14 0.43
N ILE A 91 -6.20 7.39 1.53
CA ILE A 91 -6.16 7.92 2.90
C ILE A 91 -5.18 7.10 3.77
N PHE A 92 -4.43 7.77 4.63
CA PHE A 92 -3.77 7.12 5.78
C PHE A 92 -4.66 7.28 7.00
N ILE A 93 -4.93 6.18 7.70
CA ILE A 93 -5.87 6.16 8.83
C ILE A 93 -5.24 6.78 10.07
N ASP A 94 -3.96 6.53 10.32
CA ASP A 94 -3.38 6.58 11.67
C ASP A 94 -2.06 7.36 11.76
N ASN A 95 -2.00 8.50 11.07
CA ASN A 95 -0.90 9.45 11.22
C ASN A 95 -0.78 9.97 12.66
N GLU A 96 -1.88 10.00 13.41
CA GLU A 96 -1.91 10.29 14.84
C GLU A 96 -2.32 9.03 15.63
N LYS A 97 -1.77 8.84 16.83
CA LYS A 97 -2.15 7.74 17.73
C LYS A 97 -3.38 8.09 18.55
N ASP A 98 -4.48 8.38 17.85
CA ASP A 98 -5.75 8.82 18.43
C ASP A 98 -6.95 8.20 17.68
N VAL A 99 -7.95 7.73 18.42
CA VAL A 99 -9.12 7.03 17.85
C VAL A 99 -10.07 7.98 17.13
N ASP A 100 -10.21 9.22 17.61
CA ASP A 100 -11.10 10.22 16.99
C ASP A 100 -10.47 10.78 15.72
N TYR A 101 -9.15 10.96 15.68
CA TYR A 101 -8.41 11.23 14.44
C TYR A 101 -8.65 10.12 13.41
N ASN A 102 -8.47 8.86 13.80
CA ASN A 102 -8.67 7.71 12.93
C ASN A 102 -10.11 7.66 12.39
N LYS A 103 -11.11 7.98 13.21
CA LYS A 103 -12.50 8.14 12.77
C LYS A 103 -12.60 9.18 11.66
N GLY A 104 -12.01 10.35 11.84
CA GLY A 104 -12.00 11.42 10.84
C GLY A 104 -11.39 10.97 9.51
N GLN A 105 -10.32 10.16 9.55
CA GLN A 105 -9.70 9.60 8.34
C GLN A 105 -10.58 8.53 7.68
N LEU A 106 -11.24 7.67 8.46
CA LEU A 106 -12.22 6.71 7.92
C LEU A 106 -13.41 7.42 7.25
N GLU A 107 -13.92 8.50 7.84
CA GLU A 107 -14.96 9.35 7.25
C GLU A 107 -14.52 10.00 5.92
N GLN A 108 -13.24 10.37 5.80
CA GLN A 108 -12.67 10.82 4.53
C GLN A 108 -12.60 9.69 3.51
N ALA A 109 -12.20 8.48 3.92
CA ALA A 109 -12.18 7.31 3.03
C ALA A 109 -13.58 6.98 2.51
N LYS A 110 -14.59 7.03 3.38
CA LYS A 110 -16.01 6.92 3.03
C LYS A 110 -16.42 7.97 2.00
N SER A 111 -16.03 9.23 2.21
CA SER A 111 -16.30 10.32 1.28
C SER A 111 -15.63 10.14 -0.09
N VAL A 112 -14.44 9.54 -0.13
CA VAL A 112 -13.77 9.18 -1.40
C VAL A 112 -14.53 8.04 -2.09
N ALA A 113 -14.91 6.99 -1.35
CA ALA A 113 -15.66 5.86 -1.89
C ALA A 113 -17.02 6.29 -2.46
N ALA A 114 -17.75 7.17 -1.77
CA ALA A 114 -19.01 7.72 -2.26
C ALA A 114 -18.88 8.46 -3.61
N LYS A 115 -17.73 9.09 -3.86
CA LYS A 115 -17.48 9.86 -5.09
C LYS A 115 -16.93 9.00 -6.23
N ARG A 116 -16.14 7.98 -5.92
CA ARG A 116 -15.36 7.19 -6.91
C ARG A 116 -15.84 5.75 -7.08
N GLY A 117 -16.76 5.30 -6.24
CA GLY A 117 -17.18 3.90 -6.13
C GLY A 117 -16.30 3.05 -5.21
N TYR A 118 -15.07 3.50 -4.88
CA TYR A 118 -14.18 2.80 -3.96
C TYR A 118 -13.16 3.74 -3.30
N ALA A 119 -12.53 3.28 -2.21
CA ALA A 119 -11.38 3.93 -1.61
C ALA A 119 -10.43 2.88 -1.01
N ILE A 120 -9.13 3.16 -1.07
CA ILE A 120 -8.08 2.41 -0.38
C ILE A 120 -7.57 3.26 0.77
N ALA A 121 -7.81 2.80 2.00
CA ALA A 121 -7.26 3.39 3.22
C ALA A 121 -6.20 2.45 3.80
N ILE A 122 -5.05 3.00 4.17
CA ILE A 122 -3.95 2.24 4.80
C ILE A 122 -3.81 2.68 6.25
N GLY A 123 -3.70 1.73 7.16
CA GLY A 123 -3.33 1.94 8.55
C GLY A 123 -2.30 0.93 9.00
N HIS A 124 -1.69 1.16 10.16
CA HIS A 124 -0.71 0.27 10.77
C HIS A 124 -1.35 -0.55 11.89
N ASP A 125 -0.62 -1.54 12.38
CA ASP A 125 -0.99 -2.50 13.44
C ASP A 125 -1.02 -1.86 14.84
N SER A 126 -1.53 -0.64 14.95
CA SER A 126 -1.59 0.10 16.19
C SER A 126 -2.92 -0.08 16.91
N LYS A 127 -2.89 0.03 18.24
CA LYS A 127 -4.08 -0.11 19.09
C LYS A 127 -5.20 0.85 18.68
N THR A 128 -4.89 2.11 18.38
CA THR A 128 -5.89 3.10 17.99
C THR A 128 -6.47 2.83 16.61
N THR A 129 -5.69 2.27 15.68
CA THR A 129 -6.19 1.83 14.37
C THR A 129 -7.18 0.70 14.54
N TYR A 130 -6.83 -0.31 15.32
CA TYR A 130 -7.71 -1.43 15.64
C TYR A 130 -9.01 -0.98 16.31
N GLU A 131 -8.92 -0.14 17.36
CA GLU A 131 -10.10 0.36 18.08
C GLU A 131 -11.03 1.18 17.19
N ALA A 132 -10.49 2.01 16.31
CA ALA A 132 -11.29 2.78 15.34
C ALA A 132 -11.99 1.85 14.34
N LEU A 133 -11.28 0.86 13.77
CA LEU A 133 -11.85 -0.08 12.82
C LEU A 133 -12.99 -0.90 13.45
N VAL A 134 -12.76 -1.50 14.62
CA VAL A 134 -13.79 -2.29 15.34
C VAL A 134 -15.03 -1.45 15.64
N LYS A 135 -14.85 -0.17 15.97
CA LYS A 135 -15.95 0.72 16.34
C LYS A 135 -16.74 1.23 15.15
N TYR A 136 -16.08 1.60 14.05
CA TYR A 136 -16.71 2.36 12.96
C TYR A 136 -16.95 1.53 11.68
N MET A 137 -16.27 0.40 11.47
CA MET A 137 -16.58 -0.46 10.31
C MET A 137 -18.04 -0.93 10.29
N PRO A 138 -18.65 -1.41 11.40
CA PRO A 138 -20.05 -1.84 11.38
C PRO A 138 -21.03 -0.70 11.07
N GLU A 139 -20.71 0.52 11.48
CA GLU A 139 -21.50 1.71 11.14
C GLU A 139 -21.48 1.94 9.63
N PHE A 140 -20.32 1.83 8.98
CA PHE A 140 -20.18 2.03 7.54
C PHE A 140 -20.89 0.92 6.76
N GLU A 141 -20.80 -0.32 7.22
CA GLU A 141 -21.55 -1.45 6.65
C GLU A 141 -23.07 -1.22 6.72
N SER A 142 -23.57 -0.70 7.85
CA SER A 142 -25.00 -0.36 7.99
C SER A 142 -25.46 0.76 7.03
N MET A 143 -24.52 1.57 6.54
CA MET A 143 -24.75 2.61 5.53
C MET A 143 -24.61 2.08 4.08
N GLY A 144 -24.34 0.80 3.89
CA GLY A 144 -24.22 0.16 2.58
C GLY A 144 -22.81 0.17 1.98
N TYR A 145 -21.77 0.47 2.76
CA TYR A 145 -20.39 0.28 2.32
C TYR A 145 -19.95 -1.16 2.55
N GLU A 146 -19.08 -1.67 1.69
CA GLU A 146 -18.50 -3.01 1.81
C GLU A 146 -16.99 -2.91 1.98
N PHE A 147 -16.45 -3.64 2.95
CA PHE A 147 -15.01 -3.81 3.10
C PHE A 147 -14.57 -5.06 2.35
N VAL A 148 -13.80 -4.85 1.29
CA VAL A 148 -13.34 -5.90 0.37
C VAL A 148 -11.83 -6.12 0.48
N TYR A 149 -11.32 -7.20 -0.12
CA TYR A 149 -9.89 -7.39 -0.21
C TYR A 149 -9.26 -6.38 -1.17
N ALA A 150 -8.02 -5.96 -0.86
CA ALA A 150 -7.29 -5.03 -1.72
C ALA A 150 -7.18 -5.54 -3.17
N SER A 151 -7.01 -6.85 -3.37
CA SER A 151 -6.94 -7.49 -4.69
C SER A 151 -8.13 -7.17 -5.60
N GLU A 152 -9.32 -7.00 -5.03
CA GLU A 152 -10.56 -6.72 -5.77
C GLU A 152 -10.57 -5.30 -6.37
N LEU A 153 -9.75 -4.40 -5.82
CA LEU A 153 -9.68 -3.00 -6.24
C LEU A 153 -8.55 -2.72 -7.25
N MET A 154 -7.68 -3.70 -7.53
CA MET A 154 -6.43 -3.45 -8.28
C MET A 154 -6.62 -3.16 -9.77
N PHE A 155 -7.78 -3.49 -10.34
CA PHE A 155 -8.13 -3.21 -11.73
C PHE A 155 -9.04 -1.97 -11.90
N LEU A 156 -9.52 -1.40 -10.80
CA LEU A 156 -10.39 -0.22 -10.82
C LEU A 156 -9.58 1.06 -11.12
N ARG A 157 -10.21 2.01 -11.80
CA ARG A 157 -9.60 3.27 -12.25
C ARG A 157 -10.44 4.47 -11.88
#